data_AF-A0A2W2G9V8-F1
#
_entry.id   AF-A0A2W2G9V8-F1
#
_cell.length_a   1.000
_cell.length_b   1.000
_cell.length_c   1.000
_cell.angle_alpha   90.00
_cell.angle_beta   90.00
_cell.angle_gamma   90.00
#
_symmetry.space_group_name_H-M   'P 1'
#
loop_
_entity.id
_entity.type
_entity.pdbx_description
1 polymer ?
#
loop_
_entity_poly.entity_id
_entity_poly.type
_entity_poly.pdbx_seq_one_letter_code
_entity_poly.pdbx_strand_id
1 'polypeptide(L)' 'MIVIDAASPVPPFEQLRAQLARQIQDRTLAVGTRLPTIRNLAADLGLAINTVGRAYREL' A
#
# COMPACT_ATOMS: atom_id res chain seq x y z
N MET A 1 6.28 -0.54 8.16
CA MET A 1 6.24 -1.88 7.53
C MET A 1 4.81 -2.15 7.09
N ILE A 2 4.60 -2.67 5.88
CA ILE A 2 3.26 -2.97 5.34
C ILE A 2 3.02 -4.47 5.46
N VAL A 3 1.85 -4.86 5.96
CA VAL A 3 1.43 -6.27 6.08
C VAL A 3 0.00 -6.39 5.58
N ILE A 4 -0.27 -7.39 4.72
CA ILE A 4 -1.61 -7.67 4.22
C ILE A 4 -2.11 -8.94 4.86
N ASP A 5 -3.26 -8.86 5.51
CA ASP A 5 -3.94 -10.00 6.11
C ASP A 5 -4.94 -10.60 5.10
N ALA A 6 -4.65 -11.82 4.62
CA ALA A 6 -5.51 -12.53 3.69
C ALA A 6 -6.78 -13.11 4.34
N ALA A 7 -6.82 -13.24 5.67
CA ALA A 7 -8.00 -13.71 6.41
C ALA A 7 -8.95 -12.55 6.79
N SER A 8 -8.49 -11.31 6.67
CA SER A 8 -9.30 -10.13 6.97
C SER A 8 -10.46 -9.98 5.97
N PRO A 9 -11.65 -9.55 6.42
CA PRO A 9 -12.76 -9.21 5.53
C PRO A 9 -12.49 -7.93 4.71
N VAL A 10 -11.45 -7.17 5.07
CA VAL A 10 -11.08 -5.94 4.37
C VAL A 10 -10.31 -6.29 3.09
N PRO A 11 -10.71 -5.79 1.91
CA PRO A 11 -9.98 -6.07 0.67
C PRO A 11 -8.51 -5.63 0.73
N PRO A 12 -7.57 -6.38 0.11
CA PRO A 12 -6.13 -6.06 0.16
C PRO A 12 -5.76 -4.64 -0.29
N PHE A 13 -6.47 -4.07 -1.28
CA PHE A 13 -6.20 -2.71 -1.73
C PHE A 13 -6.54 -1.67 -0.64
N GLU A 14 -7.59 -1.89 0.14
CA GLU A 14 -7.99 -1.00 1.24
C GLU A 14 -7.02 -1.12 2.41
N GLN A 15 -6.60 -2.35 2.75
CA GLN A 15 -5.58 -2.58 3.77
C GLN A 15 -4.27 -1.85 3.44
N LEU A 16 -3.83 -1.96 2.18
CA LEU A 16 -2.63 -1.29 1.69
C LEU A 16 -2.77 0.23 1.74
N ARG A 17 -3.87 0.77 1.19
CA ARG A 17 -4.17 2.21 1.16
C ARG A 17 -4.20 2.80 2.56
N ALA A 18 -4.89 2.14 3.50
CA ALA A 18 -5.01 2.60 4.88
C ALA A 18 -3.64 2.65 5.60
N GLN A 19 -2.78 1.65 5.38
CA GLN A 19 -1.44 1.62 5.97
C GLN A 19 -0.51 2.68 5.38
N LEU A 20 -0.58 2.92 4.07
CA LEU A 20 0.17 3.99 3.41
C LEU A 20 -0.30 5.37 3.89
N ALA A 21 -1.62 5.60 3.96
CA ALA A 21 -2.18 6.84 4.48
C ALA A 21 -1.74 7.11 5.93
N ARG A 22 -1.73 6.08 6.78
CA ARG A 22 -1.23 6.19 8.16
C ARG A 22 0.24 6.61 8.20
N GLN A 23 1.09 5.96 7.40
CA GLN A 23 2.52 6.28 7.32
C GLN A 23 2.79 7.70 6.78
N ILE A 24 1.92 8.23 5.92
CA ILE A 24 2.01 9.62 5.46
C ILE A 24 1.61 10.58 6.60
N GLN A 25 0.52 10.26 7.30
CA GLN A 25 0.00 11.09 8.41
C GLN A 25 0.97 11.16 9.59
N ASP A 26 1.60 10.04 9.96
CA ASP A 26 2.59 9.97 11.04
C ASP A 26 4.00 10.40 10.61
N ARG A 27 4.17 10.82 9.34
CA ARG A 27 5.42 11.26 8.72
C ARG A 27 6.52 10.18 8.65
N THR A 28 6.20 8.91 8.86
CA THR A 28 7.10 7.79 8.52
C THR A 28 7.44 7.82 7.03
N LEU A 29 6.46 8.14 6.19
CA LEU A 29 6.63 8.51 4.80
C LEU A 29 6.49 10.03 4.69
N ALA A 30 7.61 10.73 4.84
CA ALA A 30 7.64 12.17 4.71
C ALA A 30 7.17 12.61 3.32
N VAL A 31 6.54 13.78 3.22
CA VAL A 31 6.13 14.37 1.94
C VAL A 31 7.35 14.48 1.01
N GLY A 32 7.19 14.07 -0.24
CA GLY A 32 8.28 14.01 -1.23
C GLY A 32 9.07 12.70 -1.21
N THR A 33 8.80 11.79 -0.26
CA THR A 33 9.36 10.44 -0.29
C THR A 33 8.85 9.71 -1.53
N ARG A 34 9.79 9.15 -2.31
CA ARG A 34 9.45 8.35 -3.48
C ARG A 34 8.94 6.99 -3.03
N LEU A 35 7.67 6.71 -3.32
CA LEU A 35 7.11 5.37 -3.12
C LEU A 35 7.76 4.35 -4.09
N PRO A 36 7.85 3.07 -3.70
CA PRO A 36 8.25 2.01 -4.63
C PRO A 36 7.32 1.97 -5.85
N THR A 37 7.82 1.46 -6.97
CA THR A 37 6.97 1.28 -8.16
C THR A 37 5.86 0.28 -7.86
N ILE A 38 4.74 0.38 -8.60
CA ILE A 38 3.62 -0.56 -8.47
C ILE A 38 4.11 -2.00 -8.64
N ARG A 39 5.00 -2.27 -9.61
CA ARG A 39 5.54 -3.61 -9.87
C ARG A 39 6.39 -4.13 -8.72
N ASN A 40 7.29 -3.29 -8.18
CA ASN A 40 8.16 -3.71 -7.09
C ASN A 40 7.34 -3.99 -5.82
N LEU A 41 6.46 -3.07 -5.44
CA LEU A 41 5.64 -3.25 -4.24
C LEU A 41 4.68 -4.44 -4.38
N ALA A 42 4.14 -4.67 -5.57
CA ALA A 42 3.31 -5.85 -5.84
C ALA A 42 4.10 -7.15 -5.64
N ALA A 43 5.34 -7.21 -6.14
CA ALA A 43 6.21 -8.37 -5.94
C ALA A 43 6.56 -8.56 -4.46
N ASP A 44 6.94 -7.48 -3.75
CA ASP A 44 7.34 -7.52 -2.34
C ASP A 44 6.19 -7.97 -1.42
N LEU A 45 4.95 -7.59 -1.75
CA LEU A 45 3.75 -7.92 -0.97
C LEU A 45 3.01 -9.17 -1.48
N GLY A 46 3.45 -9.78 -2.59
CA GLY A 46 2.72 -10.88 -3.23
C GLY A 46 1.33 -10.50 -3.72
N LEU A 47 1.11 -9.24 -4.11
CA LEU A 47 -0.18 -8.72 -4.57
C LEU A 47 -0.24 -8.62 -6.10
N ALA A 48 -1.46 -8.62 -6.64
CA ALA A 48 -1.68 -8.24 -8.02
C ALA A 48 -1.30 -6.77 -8.26
N ILE A 49 -0.65 -6.49 -9.39
CA ILE A 49 -0.26 -5.14 -9.82
C ILE A 49 -1.45 -4.17 -9.78
N ASN A 50 -2.64 -4.61 -10.23
CA ASN A 50 -3.85 -3.79 -10.23
C ASN A 50 -4.33 -3.41 -8.83
N THR A 51 -4.12 -4.28 -7.83
CA THR A 51 -4.45 -4.02 -6.42
C THR A 51 -3.59 -2.88 -5.87
N VAL A 52 -2.28 -2.94 -6.11
CA VAL A 52 -1.35 -1.87 -5.70
C VAL A 52 -1.63 -0.58 -6.45
N GLY A 53 -1.86 -0.66 -7.77
CA GLY A 53 -2.17 0.50 -8.60
C GLY A 53 -3.47 1.19 -8.18
N ARG A 54 -4.49 0.42 -7.77
CA ARG A 54 -5.72 0.96 -7.19
C ARG A 54 -5.45 1.67 -5.87
N ALA A 55 -4.72 1.04 -4.95
CA ALA A 55 -4.37 1.65 -3.67
C ALA A 55 -3.66 2.99 -3.85
N TYR A 56 -2.67 3.08 -4.75
CA TYR A 56 -1.95 4.33 -5.03
C TYR A 56 -2.82 5.43 -5.62
N ARG A 57 -3.80 5.08 -6.47
CA ARG A 57 -4.70 6.04 -7.10
C ARG A 57 -5.69 6.65 -6.11
N GLU A 58 -6.05 5.90 -5.07
CA GLU A 58 -7.05 6.28 -4.07
C GLU A 58 -6.43 6.86 -2.78
N LEU A 59 -5.11 7.11 -2.77
CA LEU A 59 -4.41 7.73 -1.65
C LEU A 59 -4.73 9.23 -1.49
#